data_AF-A0A8J7RC74-F1
#
_entry.id   AF-A0A8J7RC74-F1
#
_cell.length_a   1.000
_cell.length_b   1.000
_cell.length_c   1.000
_cell.angle_alpha   90.00
_cell.angle_beta   90.00
_cell.angle_gamma   90.00
#
_symmetry.space_group_name_H-M   'P 1'
#
loop_
_entity.id
_entity.type
_entity.pdbx_description
1 polymer ?
#
loop_
_entity_poly.entity_id
_entity_poly.type
_entity_poly.pdbx_seq_one_letter_code
_entity_poly.pdbx_strand_id
1 'polypeptide(L)'
;MGKQIILTHSSLDWQECLTVYRERDAVEKAFRTLKQDIQVMPLNAKNESSMKGFLFVTFIGLILRVVEMDERDGADGGLYA
;
A
#
# COMPACT_ATOMS: atom_id res chain seq x y z
N MET A 1 -1.60 21.56 -14.74
CA MET A 1 -2.36 21.45 -13.48
C MET A 1 -3.60 20.60 -13.73
N GLY A 2 -3.63 19.36 -13.25
CA GLY A 2 -4.78 18.46 -13.41
C GLY A 2 -5.84 18.75 -12.34
N LYS A 3 -7.12 18.64 -12.70
CA LYS A 3 -8.22 18.63 -11.72
C LYS A 3 -8.58 17.18 -11.42
N GLN A 4 -8.93 16.90 -10.18
CA GLN A 4 -9.32 15.57 -9.73
C GLN A 4 -10.70 15.63 -9.09
N ILE A 5 -11.55 14.66 -9.40
CA ILE A 5 -12.91 14.53 -8.86
C ILE A 5 -12.96 13.26 -8.03
N ILE A 6 -13.36 13.37 -6.76
CA ILE A 6 -13.59 12.23 -5.87
C ILE A 6 -15.09 12.07 -5.73
N LEU A 7 -15.59 10.89 -6.08
CA LEU A 7 -17.00 10.51 -5.92
C LEU A 7 -17.10 9.51 -4.77
N THR A 8 -18.00 9.78 -3.82
CA THR A 8 -18.26 8.89 -2.70
C THR A 8 -19.76 8.67 -2.53
N HIS A 9 -20.14 7.50 -2.01
CA HIS A 9 -21.48 7.19 -1.55
C HIS A 9 -21.63 7.35 -0.02
N SER A 10 -20.56 7.70 0.68
CA SER A 10 -20.57 7.91 2.13
C SER A 10 -20.99 9.34 2.49
N SER A 11 -21.51 9.53 3.70
CA SER A 11 -21.83 10.85 4.27
C SER A 11 -20.61 11.55 4.87
N LEU A 12 -19.41 11.25 4.37
CA LEU A 12 -18.15 11.79 4.88
C LEU A 12 -17.99 13.26 4.47
N ASP A 13 -17.36 14.05 5.34
CA ASP A 13 -16.95 15.41 4.98
C ASP A 13 -15.87 15.38 3.90
N TRP A 14 -15.68 16.49 3.20
CA TRP A 14 -14.69 16.60 2.13
C TRP A 14 -13.26 16.29 2.62
N GLN A 15 -12.92 16.65 3.86
CA GLN A 15 -11.62 16.35 4.45
C GLN A 15 -11.43 14.85 4.65
N GLU A 16 -12.44 14.19 5.21
CA GLU A 16 -12.44 12.74 5.44
C GLU A 16 -12.37 11.97 4.12
N CYS A 17 -13.11 12.41 3.10
CA CYS A 17 -13.05 11.84 1.76
C CYS A 17 -11.64 11.95 1.16
N LEU A 18 -10.99 13.10 1.34
CA LEU A 18 -9.64 13.32 0.84
C LEU A 18 -8.63 12.46 1.59
N THR A 19 -8.77 12.31 2.91
CA THR A 19 -7.92 11.46 3.75
C THR A 19 -8.02 10.01 3.30
N VAL A 20 -9.23 9.46 3.20
CA VAL A 20 -9.46 8.07 2.73
C VAL A 20 -8.89 7.88 1.32
N TYR A 21 -9.05 8.86 0.43
CA TYR A 21 -8.46 8.78 -0.91
C TYR A 21 -6.92 8.77 -0.88
N ARG A 22 -6.30 9.56 0.00
CA ARG A 22 -4.83 9.59 0.17
C ARG A 22 -4.29 8.29 0.77
N GLU A 23 -4.98 7.72 1.75
CA GLU A 23 -4.65 6.40 2.30
C GLU A 23 -4.68 5.33 1.21
N ARG A 24 -5.66 5.40 0.30
CA ARG A 24 -5.73 4.51 -0.87
C ARG A 24 -4.51 4.66 -1.79
N ASP A 25 -4.07 5.88 -2.06
CA ASP A 25 -2.87 6.13 -2.87
C ASP A 25 -1.60 5.56 -2.21
N ALA A 26 -1.50 5.62 -0.87
CA ALA A 26 -0.41 4.98 -0.13
C ALA A 26 -0.41 3.45 -0.33
N VAL A 27 -1.59 2.82 -0.28
CA VAL A 27 -1.73 1.38 -0.59
C VAL A 27 -1.32 1.08 -2.03
N GLU A 28 -1.79 1.86 -3.01
CA GLU A 28 -1.42 1.68 -4.42
C GLU A 28 0.10 1.79 -4.65
N LYS A 29 0.76 2.73 -3.96
CA LYS A 29 2.23 2.86 -3.98
C LYS A 29 2.91 1.65 -3.35
N ALA A 30 2.44 1.14 -2.22
CA ALA A 30 3.01 -0.03 -1.57
C ALA A 30 2.93 -1.28 -2.48
N PHE A 31 1.80 -1.49 -3.16
CA PHE A 31 1.66 -2.55 -4.17
C PHE A 31 2.54 -2.34 -5.40
N ARG A 32 2.74 -1.09 -5.84
CA ARG A 32 3.63 -0.77 -6.95
C ARG A 32 5.08 -1.08 -6.60
N THR A 33 5.55 -0.64 -5.43
CA THR A 33 6.87 -0.96 -4.89
C THR A 33 7.05 -2.47 -4.80
N LEU A 34 6.06 -3.20 -4.27
CA LEU A 34 6.09 -4.66 -4.24
C LEU A 34 6.25 -5.27 -5.63
N LYS A 35 5.49 -4.83 -6.63
CA LYS A 35 5.63 -5.34 -8.01
C LYS A 35 6.98 -4.99 -8.65
N GLN A 36 7.60 -3.87 -8.28
CA GLN A 36 8.90 -3.44 -8.82
C GLN A 36 10.08 -4.06 -8.07
N ASP A 37 10.01 -4.20 -6.74
CA ASP A 37 11.03 -4.79 -5.87
C ASP A 37 10.96 -6.32 -5.86
N ILE A 38 9.83 -6.91 -6.26
CA ILE A 38 9.79 -8.27 -6.84
C ILE A 38 10.46 -8.24 -8.23
N GLN A 39 11.69 -7.73 -8.31
CA GLN A 39 12.71 -8.22 -9.25
C GLN A 39 13.02 -9.72 -9.00
N VAL A 40 12.48 -10.29 -7.93
CA VAL A 40 12.72 -11.65 -7.46
C VAL A 40 11.48 -12.52 -7.70
N MET A 41 11.10 -12.70 -8.95
CA MET A 41 10.76 -14.06 -9.32
C MET A 41 12.11 -14.70 -9.67
N PRO A 42 12.57 -15.77 -8.99
CA PRO A 42 13.57 -16.60 -9.64
C PRO A 42 12.91 -17.05 -10.94
N LEU A 43 13.62 -16.86 -12.05
CA LEU A 43 13.26 -17.12 -13.45
C LEU A 43 12.57 -18.48 -13.75
N ASN A 44 12.26 -19.31 -12.75
CA ASN A 44 11.96 -20.74 -12.88
C ASN A 44 10.88 -21.26 -11.89
N ALA A 45 9.87 -20.48 -11.50
CA ALA A 45 8.70 -21.06 -10.83
C ALA A 45 7.92 -21.92 -11.85
N LYS A 46 8.27 -23.21 -11.94
CA LYS A 46 7.75 -24.15 -12.96
C LYS A 46 6.30 -24.60 -12.72
N ASN A 47 5.72 -24.27 -11.56
CA ASN A 47 4.46 -24.77 -11.08
C ASN A 47 3.61 -23.66 -10.43
N GLU A 48 2.32 -23.63 -10.79
CA GLU A 48 1.34 -22.62 -10.35
C GLU A 48 1.19 -22.55 -8.82
N SER A 49 1.32 -23.70 -8.14
CA SER A 49 1.25 -23.78 -6.67
C SER A 49 2.34 -22.95 -5.99
N SER A 50 3.58 -23.02 -6.48
CA SER A 50 4.69 -22.24 -5.91
C SER A 50 4.54 -20.75 -6.19
N MET A 51 3.97 -20.37 -7.34
CA MET A 51 3.62 -18.98 -7.64
C MET A 51 2.56 -18.44 -6.67
N LYS A 52 1.49 -19.20 -6.44
CA LYS A 52 0.43 -18.83 -5.48
C LYS A 52 0.96 -18.71 -4.06
N GLY A 53 1.81 -19.64 -3.64
CA GLY A 53 2.47 -19.60 -2.33
C GLY A 53 3.38 -18.38 -2.17
N PHE A 54 4.17 -18.07 -3.20
CA PHE A 54 5.02 -16.88 -3.21
C PHE A 54 4.18 -15.60 -3.09
N LEU A 55 3.16 -15.44 -3.94
CA LEU A 55 2.24 -14.30 -3.88
C LEU A 55 1.59 -14.15 -2.51
N PHE A 56 1.19 -15.26 -1.88
CA PHE A 56 0.60 -15.24 -0.54
C PHE A 56 1.58 -14.73 0.53
N VAL A 57 2.80 -15.27 0.56
CA VAL A 57 3.82 -14.83 1.53
C VAL A 57 4.21 -13.37 1.30
N THR A 58 4.37 -12.97 0.04
CA THR A 58 4.68 -11.59 -0.33
C THR A 58 3.55 -10.63 0.05
N PHE A 59 2.29 -11.06 -0.07
CA PHE A 59 1.13 -10.29 0.38
C PHE A 59 1.10 -10.11 1.91
N ILE A 60 1.43 -11.15 2.69
CA ILE A 60 1.57 -11.03 4.15
C ILE A 60 2.71 -10.06 4.50
N GLY A 61 3.86 -10.18 3.82
CA GLY A 61 4.98 -9.27 4.00
C GLY A 61 4.62 -7.80 3.74
N LEU A 62 3.74 -7.55 2.76
CA LEU A 62 3.21 -6.22 2.49
C LEU A 62 2.38 -5.69 3.66
N ILE A 63 1.46 -6.49 4.20
CA ILE A 63 0.61 -6.10 5.33
C ILE A 63 1.49 -5.72 6.53
N LEU A 64 2.49 -6.54 6.86
CA LEU A 64 3.41 -6.27 7.97
C LEU A 64 4.20 -4.98 7.75
N ARG A 65 4.65 -4.72 6.52
CA ARG A 65 5.39 -3.50 6.18
C ARG A 65 4.52 -2.24 6.28
N VAL A 66 3.24 -2.33 5.88
CA VAL A 66 2.30 -1.20 6.01
C VAL A 66 2.04 -0.89 7.48
N VAL A 67 1.89 -1.92 8.33
CA VAL A 67 1.74 -1.74 9.79
C VAL A 67 2.99 -1.09 10.41
N GLU A 68 4.20 -1.52 10.03
CA GLU A 68 5.45 -0.92 10.54
C GLU A 68 5.64 0.53 10.07
N MET A 69 5.25 0.86 8.83
CA MET A 69 5.35 2.22 8.30
C MET A 69 4.41 3.18 9.03
N ASP A 70 3.20 2.74 9.38
CA ASP A 70 2.23 3.49 10.20
C ASP A 70 2.80 3.81 11.60
N GLU A 71 3.54 2.86 12.20
CA GLU A 71 4.19 3.02 13.50
C GLU A 71 5.34 4.03 13.48
N ARG A 72 6.07 4.15 12.37
CA ARG A 72 7.17 5.12 12.21
C ARG A 72 6.67 6.54 11.98
N ASP A 73 5.60 6.71 11.20
CA ASP A 73 4.99 8.03 10.99
C ASP A 73 4.41 8.61 12.30
N GLY A 74 3.98 7.77 13.24
CA GLY A 74 3.57 8.18 14.59
C GLY A 74 4.73 8.56 15.54
N ALA A 75 5.94 8.05 15.31
CA ALA A 75 7.11 8.32 16.16
C ALA A 75 7.84 9.64 15.80
N ASP A 76 7.77 10.07 14.54
CA ASP A 76 8.43 11.29 14.06
C ASP A 76 7.58 12.57 14.26
N GLY A 77 6.31 12.44 14.62
CA GLY A 77 5.39 13.56 14.88
C GLY A 77 5.66 14.37 16.17
N GLY A 78 6.60 13.92 17.01
CA GLY A 78 6.96 14.59 18.28
C GLY A 78 8.16 15.52 18.22
N LEU A 79 8.86 15.63 17.08
CA LEU A 79 10.08 16.45 16.94
C LEU A 79 9.87 17.79 16.23
N TYR A 80 8.62 18.13 15.88
CA TYR A 80 8.25 19.40 15.27
C TYR A 80 6.98 20.01 15.91
N ALA A 81 6.91 20.01 17.24
CA ALA A 81 5.94 20.80 18.01
C ALA A 81 6.66 21.68 19.04
#